data_AF-A0A1Z9Y1R3-F1
#
_entry.id   AF-A0A1Z9Y1R3-F1
#
_cell.length_a   1.000
_cell.length_b   1.000
_cell.length_c   1.000
_cell.angle_alpha   90.00
_cell.angle_beta   90.00
_cell.angle_gamma   90.00
#
_symmetry.space_group_name_H-M   'P 1'
#
loop_
_entity.id
_entity.type
_entity.pdbx_description
1 polymer ?
#
loop_
_entity_poly.entity_id
_entity_poly.type
_entity_poly.pdbx_seq_one_letter_code
_entity_poly.pdbx_strand_id
1 'polypeptide(L)'
;MYFGRRTLRCRYCRNLAITPAEFLEEKIVSTALFYLALSILLSALLWIPYVIDRILKTGLIPVLGYPENPPAQSAWAIRLKKAHANGTENLVIFAAAVLSAHMAQLTDPLIATAAMSYFAARVVYTAAYTLAIPLLRTLAWTVGLLATLYIACQVVLGML
;
A
#
# COMPACT_ATOMS: atom_id res chain seq x y z
N MET A 1 24.03 -32.39 -51.50
CA MET A 1 22.77 -32.42 -50.71
C MET A 1 23.01 -31.67 -49.41
N TYR A 2 22.40 -30.49 -49.26
CA TYR A 2 22.43 -29.67 -48.06
C TYR A 2 21.62 -30.34 -46.95
N PHE A 3 22.16 -30.46 -45.74
CA PHE A 3 21.35 -30.60 -44.54
C PHE A 3 21.91 -29.73 -43.42
N GLY A 4 21.43 -28.49 -43.39
CA GLY A 4 21.54 -27.65 -42.22
C GLY A 4 20.69 -28.24 -41.09
N ARG A 5 21.29 -28.41 -39.91
CA ARG A 5 20.55 -28.36 -38.65
C ARG A 5 21.08 -27.20 -37.85
N ARG A 6 20.26 -26.15 -37.86
CA ARG A 6 20.34 -24.98 -37.00
C ARG A 6 20.64 -25.45 -35.58
N THR A 7 21.79 -25.08 -35.04
CA THR A 7 21.94 -25.01 -33.59
C THR A 7 20.80 -24.14 -33.09
N LEU A 8 19.86 -24.71 -32.35
CA LEU A 8 18.84 -23.95 -31.61
C LEU A 8 19.57 -23.19 -30.51
N ARG A 9 20.19 -22.09 -30.93
CA ARG A 9 20.79 -21.08 -30.07
C ARG A 9 19.59 -20.39 -29.43
N CYS A 10 19.18 -20.85 -28.25
CA CYS A 10 18.29 -20.09 -27.39
C CYS A 10 18.90 -18.69 -27.25
N ARG A 11 18.27 -17.70 -27.87
CA ARG A 11 18.73 -16.30 -27.90
C ARG A 11 18.66 -15.65 -26.50
N TYR A 12 18.00 -16.31 -25.54
CA TYR A 12 17.70 -15.75 -24.22
C TYR A 12 18.76 -16.01 -23.14
N CYS A 13 19.62 -17.02 -23.29
CA CYS A 13 20.55 -17.42 -22.22
C CYS A 13 21.97 -16.83 -22.31
N ARG A 14 22.23 -15.82 -23.16
CA ARG A 14 23.62 -15.43 -23.48
C ARG A 14 24.19 -14.21 -22.74
N ASN A 15 23.41 -13.34 -22.10
CA ASN A 15 23.95 -12.17 -21.37
C ASN A 15 23.06 -11.74 -20.19
N LEU A 16 22.86 -12.60 -19.18
CA LEU A 16 22.17 -12.21 -17.93
C LEU A 16 23.15 -12.19 -16.74
N ALA A 17 24.27 -11.50 -16.91
CA ALA A 17 25.06 -11.06 -15.77
C ALA A 17 24.46 -9.71 -15.34
N ILE A 18 23.36 -9.76 -14.57
CA ILE A 18 22.83 -8.56 -13.90
C ILE A 18 23.98 -8.02 -13.06
N THR A 19 24.40 -6.79 -13.33
CA THR A 19 25.45 -6.17 -12.55
C THR A 19 24.96 -6.00 -11.10
N PRO A 20 25.85 -6.01 -10.09
CA PRO A 20 25.41 -5.82 -8.70
C PRO A 20 24.58 -4.56 -8.48
N ALA A 21 24.80 -3.50 -9.28
CA ALA A 21 24.02 -2.28 -9.27
C ALA A 21 22.59 -2.51 -9.78
N GLU A 22 22.40 -3.08 -10.96
CA GLU A 22 21.08 -3.37 -11.54
C GLU A 22 20.23 -4.28 -10.63
N PHE A 23 20.87 -5.25 -9.96
CA PHE A 23 20.18 -6.11 -9.00
C PHE A 23 19.69 -5.34 -7.77
N LEU A 24 20.49 -4.40 -7.27
CA LEU A 24 20.10 -3.55 -6.14
C LEU A 24 18.96 -2.61 -6.52
N GLU A 25 18.98 -2.06 -7.72
CA GLU A 25 17.92 -1.20 -8.27
C GLU A 25 16.59 -1.97 -8.39
N GLU A 26 16.63 -3.18 -8.97
CA GLU A 26 15.46 -4.07 -9.05
C GLU A 26 14.89 -4.34 -7.66
N LYS A 27 15.76 -4.63 -6.68
CA LYS A 27 15.35 -4.92 -5.30
C LYS A 27 14.72 -3.71 -4.61
N ILE A 28 15.26 -2.50 -4.79
CA ILE A 28 14.70 -1.26 -4.20
C ILE A 28 13.29 -1.01 -4.72
N VAL A 29 13.12 -1.07 -6.04
CA VAL A 29 11.84 -0.88 -6.72
C VAL A 29 10.83 -1.94 -6.30
N SER A 30 11.26 -3.21 -6.25
CA SER A 30 10.46 -4.33 -5.75
C SER A 30 9.98 -4.11 -4.32
N THR A 31 10.84 -3.54 -3.46
CA THR A 31 10.51 -3.23 -2.07
C THR A 31 9.42 -2.17 -1.95
N ALA A 32 9.49 -1.09 -2.74
CA ALA A 32 8.46 -0.06 -2.74
C ALA A 32 7.08 -0.61 -3.18
N LEU A 33 7.05 -1.42 -4.24
CA LEU A 33 5.84 -2.09 -4.73
C LEU A 33 5.29 -3.11 -3.71
N PHE A 34 6.16 -3.81 -2.99
CA PHE A 34 5.76 -4.73 -1.92
C PHE A 34 5.01 -3.99 -0.81
N TYR A 35 5.49 -2.85 -0.33
CA TYR A 35 4.80 -2.06 0.69
C TYR A 35 3.50 -1.40 0.18
N LEU A 36 3.43 -1.08 -1.11
CA LEU A 36 2.18 -0.72 -1.75
C LEU A 36 1.17 -1.86 -1.69
N ALA A 37 1.58 -3.08 -2.07
CA ALA A 37 0.72 -4.27 -1.99
C ALA A 37 0.24 -4.54 -0.55
N LEU A 38 1.13 -4.43 0.45
CA LEU A 38 0.74 -4.55 1.86
C LEU A 38 -0.26 -3.47 2.29
N SER A 39 -0.12 -2.24 1.81
CA SER A 39 -1.05 -1.14 2.13
C SER A 39 -2.43 -1.35 1.51
N ILE A 40 -2.49 -1.92 0.30
CA ILE A 40 -3.72 -2.35 -0.36
C ILE A 40 -4.38 -3.47 0.45
N LEU A 41 -3.62 -4.51 0.81
CA LEU A 41 -4.12 -5.64 1.61
C LEU A 41 -4.65 -5.18 2.98
N LEU A 42 -3.93 -4.29 3.66
CA LEU A 42 -4.39 -3.70 4.91
C LEU A 42 -5.76 -3.06 4.70
N SER A 43 -5.88 -2.14 3.74
CA SER A 43 -7.13 -1.42 3.48
C SER A 43 -8.28 -2.37 3.09
N ALA A 44 -8.00 -3.37 2.26
CA ALA A 44 -8.97 -4.38 1.83
C ALA A 44 -9.49 -5.26 2.98
N LEU A 45 -8.74 -5.38 4.10
CA LEU A 45 -9.12 -6.21 5.24
C LEU A 45 -9.69 -5.41 6.41
N LEU A 46 -9.46 -4.10 6.50
CA LEU A 46 -9.90 -3.27 7.63
C LEU A 46 -11.41 -3.17 7.81
N TRP A 47 -12.20 -3.53 6.79
CA TRP A 47 -13.64 -3.53 6.91
C TRP A 47 -14.20 -4.69 7.72
N ILE A 48 -13.49 -5.82 7.75
CA ILE A 48 -13.97 -7.06 8.35
C ILE A 48 -14.33 -6.87 9.83
N PRO A 49 -13.49 -6.27 10.70
CA PRO A 49 -13.81 -6.17 12.12
C PRO A 49 -15.04 -5.32 12.42
N TYR A 50 -15.21 -4.16 11.76
CA TYR A 50 -16.39 -3.32 12.02
C TYR A 50 -17.66 -3.85 11.36
N VAL A 51 -17.57 -4.72 10.34
CA VAL A 51 -18.75 -5.44 9.83
C VAL A 51 -19.11 -6.60 10.74
N ILE A 52 -18.14 -7.29 11.34
CA ILE A 52 -18.42 -8.28 12.40
C ILE A 52 -19.15 -7.61 13.56
N ASP A 53 -18.69 -6.45 14.06
CA ASP A 53 -19.41 -5.69 15.11
C ASP A 53 -20.86 -5.39 14.71
N ARG A 54 -21.08 -5.01 13.44
CA ARG A 54 -22.42 -4.77 12.90
C ARG A 54 -23.28 -6.04 12.90
N ILE A 55 -22.74 -7.18 12.47
CA ILE A 55 -23.44 -8.47 12.48
C ILE A 55 -23.78 -8.89 13.90
N LEU A 56 -22.84 -8.74 14.85
CA LEU A 56 -23.05 -9.11 16.24
C LEU A 56 -24.14 -8.27 16.92
N LYS A 57 -24.28 -7.00 16.54
CA LYS A 57 -25.30 -6.11 17.14
C LYS A 57 -26.66 -6.16 16.46
N THR A 58 -26.68 -6.38 15.15
CA THR A 58 -27.90 -6.24 14.33
C THR A 58 -28.44 -7.60 13.87
N GLY A 59 -27.64 -8.67 13.97
CA GLY A 59 -27.93 -9.98 13.38
C GLY A 59 -27.54 -10.04 11.90
N LEU A 60 -27.30 -11.24 11.37
CA LEU A 60 -26.86 -11.42 9.98
C LEU A 60 -27.92 -11.01 8.95
N ILE A 61 -29.15 -11.49 9.11
CA ILE A 61 -30.23 -11.26 8.13
C ILE A 61 -30.54 -9.77 7.95
N PRO A 62 -30.68 -8.96 9.02
CA PRO A 62 -30.96 -7.53 8.84
C PRO A 62 -29.76 -6.73 8.30
N VAL A 63 -28.52 -7.20 8.49
CA VAL A 63 -27.31 -6.55 7.94
C VAL A 63 -27.21 -6.68 6.42
N LEU A 64 -27.76 -7.74 5.85
CA LEU A 64 -27.84 -7.93 4.39
C LEU A 64 -28.91 -7.04 3.74
N GLY A 65 -29.84 -6.51 4.53
CA GLY A 65 -30.86 -5.57 4.08
C GLY A 65 -30.48 -4.11 4.31
N TYR A 66 -31.50 -3.25 4.29
CA TYR A 66 -31.37 -1.80 4.53
C TYR A 66 -32.28 -1.38 5.69
N PRO A 67 -31.94 -1.73 6.95
CA PRO A 67 -32.76 -1.35 8.09
C PRO A 67 -32.79 0.18 8.25
N GLU A 68 -33.98 0.76 8.42
CA GLU A 68 -34.15 2.21 8.58
C GLU A 68 -33.50 2.71 9.90
N ASN A 69 -33.56 1.90 10.97
CA ASN A 69 -33.04 2.24 12.29
C ASN A 69 -32.15 1.11 12.86
N PRO A 70 -30.92 0.93 12.34
CA PRO A 70 -30.01 -0.08 12.85
C PRO A 70 -29.50 0.26 14.26
N PRO A 71 -29.24 -0.75 15.11
CA PRO A 71 -28.57 -0.56 16.39
C PRO A 71 -27.23 0.19 16.26
N ALA A 72 -26.91 0.99 17.28
CA ALA A 72 -25.66 1.74 17.31
C ALA A 72 -24.43 0.80 17.36
N GLN A 73 -23.51 0.96 16.41
CA GLN A 73 -22.23 0.26 16.39
C GLN A 73 -21.36 0.61 17.61
N SER A 74 -20.42 -0.27 17.95
CA SER A 74 -19.49 0.02 19.05
C SER A 74 -18.63 1.24 18.72
N ALA A 75 -18.27 2.03 19.74
CA ALA A 75 -17.51 3.26 19.53
C ALA A 75 -16.16 3.00 18.82
N TRP A 76 -15.51 1.88 19.11
CA TRP A 76 -14.28 1.47 18.41
C TRP A 76 -14.53 1.13 16.94
N ALA A 77 -15.65 0.50 16.59
CA ALA A 77 -15.99 0.11 15.23
C ALA A 77 -16.31 1.35 14.37
N ILE A 78 -16.97 2.35 14.95
CA ILE A 78 -17.20 3.66 14.31
C ILE A 78 -15.86 4.36 14.03
N ARG A 79 -14.93 4.35 14.99
CA ARG A 79 -13.58 4.92 14.81
C ARG A 79 -12.77 4.16 13.76
N LEU A 80 -12.81 2.84 13.77
CA LEU A 80 -12.14 2.01 12.76
C LEU A 80 -12.70 2.28 11.36
N LYS A 81 -14.02 2.42 11.21
CA LYS A 81 -14.65 2.79 9.93
C LYS A 81 -14.15 4.15 9.42
N LYS A 82 -14.00 5.14 10.32
CA LYS A 82 -13.39 6.45 9.98
C LYS A 82 -11.91 6.31 9.59
N ALA A 83 -11.16 5.47 10.31
CA ALA A 83 -9.75 5.21 10.00
C ALA A 83 -9.57 4.50 8.64
N HIS A 84 -10.47 3.58 8.32
CA HIS A 84 -10.51 2.88 7.03
C HIS A 84 -10.80 3.86 5.88
N ALA A 85 -11.83 4.70 5.99
CA ALA A 85 -12.14 5.72 4.98
C ALA A 85 -10.96 6.68 4.73
N ASN A 86 -10.33 7.16 5.80
CA ASN A 86 -9.11 7.95 5.69
C ASN A 86 -7.98 7.18 5.00
N GLY A 87 -7.85 5.87 5.27
CA GLY A 87 -6.86 5.01 4.62
C GLY A 87 -7.07 4.89 3.13
N THR A 88 -8.31 4.68 2.69
CA THR A 88 -8.64 4.55 1.27
C THR A 88 -8.37 5.84 0.49
N GLU A 89 -8.66 7.00 1.08
CA GLU A 89 -8.38 8.31 0.45
C GLU A 89 -6.87 8.53 0.26
N ASN A 90 -6.07 8.25 1.30
CA ASN A 90 -4.61 8.43 1.24
C ASN A 90 -3.93 7.37 0.36
N LEU A 91 -4.47 6.15 0.30
CA LEU A 91 -3.93 5.06 -0.50
C LEU A 91 -3.91 5.42 -1.99
N VAL A 92 -4.92 6.13 -2.51
CA VAL A 92 -4.96 6.55 -3.93
C VAL A 92 -3.76 7.43 -4.27
N ILE A 93 -3.46 8.42 -3.42
CA ILE A 93 -2.36 9.37 -3.63
C ILE A 93 -1.01 8.64 -3.51
N PHE A 94 -0.86 7.80 -2.48
CA PHE A 94 0.35 7.02 -2.27
C PHE A 94 0.62 6.03 -3.42
N ALA A 95 -0.42 5.31 -3.87
CA ALA A 95 -0.32 4.37 -4.99
C ALA A 95 0.10 5.09 -6.28
N ALA A 96 -0.50 6.25 -6.57
CA ALA A 96 -0.13 7.04 -7.74
C ALA A 96 1.34 7.50 -7.66
N ALA A 97 1.83 7.92 -6.49
CA ALA A 97 3.22 8.32 -6.30
C ALA A 97 4.20 7.15 -6.50
N VAL A 98 3.96 6.00 -5.88
CA VAL A 98 4.81 4.81 -5.99
C VAL A 98 4.83 4.26 -7.41
N LEU A 99 3.67 4.17 -8.08
CA LEU A 99 3.59 3.70 -9.46
C LEU A 99 4.27 4.68 -10.43
N SER A 100 4.12 5.99 -10.22
CA SER A 100 4.83 6.98 -11.03
C SER A 100 6.34 6.88 -10.85
N ALA A 101 6.83 6.72 -9.61
CA ALA A 101 8.26 6.51 -9.33
C ALA A 101 8.79 5.23 -9.99
N HIS A 102 8.01 4.15 -9.98
CA HIS A 102 8.35 2.90 -10.65
C HIS A 102 8.44 3.09 -12.18
N MET A 103 7.45 3.75 -12.79
CA MET A 103 7.43 4.02 -14.23
C MET A 103 8.56 4.96 -14.68
N ALA A 104 8.93 5.90 -13.82
CA ALA A 104 10.08 6.79 -14.03
C ALA A 104 11.44 6.13 -13.76
N GLN A 105 11.45 4.84 -13.39
CA GLN A 105 12.66 4.06 -13.09
C GLN A 105 13.55 4.73 -12.03
N LEU A 106 12.95 5.36 -11.02
CA LEU A 106 13.71 5.98 -9.94
C LEU A 106 14.34 4.92 -9.03
N THR A 107 15.63 5.06 -8.80
CA THR A 107 16.46 4.07 -8.07
C THR A 107 16.88 4.55 -6.67
N ASP A 108 16.36 5.69 -6.22
CA ASP A 108 16.66 6.24 -4.90
C ASP A 108 16.25 5.26 -3.78
N PRO A 109 17.21 4.74 -2.98
CA PRO A 109 16.92 3.83 -1.87
C PRO A 109 15.94 4.41 -0.85
N LEU A 110 15.89 5.74 -0.73
CA LEU A 110 14.98 6.41 0.20
C LEU A 110 13.51 6.23 -0.20
N ILE A 111 13.18 6.00 -1.48
CA ILE A 111 11.82 5.70 -1.93
C ILE A 111 11.30 4.41 -1.26
N ALA A 112 12.13 3.36 -1.19
CA ALA A 112 11.77 2.12 -0.52
C ALA A 112 11.56 2.33 0.99
N THR A 113 12.42 3.13 1.63
CA THR A 113 12.26 3.46 3.06
C THR A 113 11.04 4.33 3.34
N ALA A 114 10.68 5.25 2.44
CA ALA A 114 9.47 6.05 2.52
C ALA A 114 8.22 5.18 2.36
N ALA A 115 8.22 4.25 1.39
CA ALA A 115 7.12 3.30 1.21
C ALA A 115 6.89 2.40 2.44
N MET A 116 7.98 1.90 3.04
CA MET A 116 7.94 1.17 4.31
C MET A 116 7.36 2.02 5.44
N SER A 117 7.84 3.26 5.57
CA SER A 117 7.41 4.21 6.61
C SER A 117 5.93 4.55 6.48
N TYR A 118 5.44 4.73 5.25
CA TYR A 118 4.02 4.91 4.96
C TYR A 118 3.19 3.73 5.49
N PHE A 119 3.57 2.48 5.14
CA PHE A 119 2.85 1.30 5.58
C PHE A 119 2.83 1.18 7.12
N ALA A 120 3.98 1.32 7.76
CA ALA A 120 4.07 1.29 9.23
C ALA A 120 3.21 2.37 9.88
N ALA A 121 3.25 3.60 9.33
CA ALA A 121 2.41 4.70 9.76
C ALA A 121 0.91 4.38 9.62
N ARG A 122 0.48 3.69 8.56
CA ARG A 122 -0.93 3.28 8.39
C ARG A 122 -1.36 2.25 9.42
N VAL A 123 -0.51 1.29 9.76
CA VAL A 123 -0.78 0.32 10.84
C VAL A 123 -0.95 1.05 12.18
N VAL A 124 0.01 1.91 12.53
CA VAL A 124 -0.02 2.69 13.79
C VAL A 124 -1.22 3.63 13.84
N TYR A 125 -1.49 4.36 12.76
CA TYR A 125 -2.64 5.27 12.66
C TYR A 125 -3.96 4.53 12.92
N THR A 126 -4.13 3.38 12.28
CA THR A 126 -5.35 2.58 12.38
C THR A 126 -5.56 2.04 13.80
N ALA A 127 -4.50 1.53 14.42
CA ALA A 127 -4.53 1.08 15.81
C ALA A 127 -4.83 2.25 16.77
N ALA A 128 -4.10 3.36 16.65
CA ALA A 128 -4.26 4.54 17.49
C ALA A 128 -5.67 5.14 17.39
N TYR A 129 -6.23 5.25 16.18
CA TYR A 129 -7.59 5.75 16.00
C TYR A 129 -8.61 4.80 16.61
N THR A 130 -8.50 3.50 16.39
CA THR A 130 -9.41 2.50 16.97
C THR A 130 -9.40 2.56 18.50
N LEU A 131 -8.22 2.67 19.11
CA LEU A 131 -8.00 2.77 20.55
C LEU A 131 -8.23 4.17 21.13
N ALA A 132 -8.61 5.16 20.32
CA ALA A 132 -8.83 6.55 20.73
C ALA A 132 -7.60 7.23 21.35
N ILE A 133 -6.41 7.01 20.80
CA ILE A 133 -5.14 7.65 21.19
C ILE A 133 -4.86 8.85 20.26
N PRO A 134 -5.21 10.10 20.62
CA PRO A 134 -5.32 11.20 19.65
C PRO A 134 -3.97 11.67 19.12
N LEU A 135 -2.95 11.77 19.98
CA LEU A 135 -1.63 12.27 19.62
C LEU A 135 -0.91 11.31 18.67
N LEU A 136 -0.89 10.02 19.02
CA LEU A 136 -0.26 8.98 18.19
C LEU A 136 -0.90 8.89 16.81
N ARG A 137 -2.23 9.03 16.74
CA ARG A 137 -2.97 9.10 15.47
C ARG A 137 -2.45 10.25 14.60
N THR A 138 -2.33 11.46 15.14
CA THR A 138 -1.90 12.62 14.35
C THR A 138 -0.46 12.47 13.89
N LEU A 139 0.45 12.05 14.77
CA LEU A 139 1.86 11.82 14.41
C LEU A 139 2.00 10.78 13.30
N ALA A 140 1.31 9.64 13.43
CA ALA A 140 1.32 8.60 12.40
C ALA A 140 0.74 9.10 11.07
N TRP A 141 -0.33 9.90 11.11
CA TRP A 141 -0.88 10.51 9.89
C TRP A 141 0.15 11.41 9.20
N THR A 142 0.85 12.26 9.95
CA THR A 142 1.88 13.15 9.42
C THR A 142 3.03 12.38 8.80
N VAL A 143 3.51 11.30 9.43
CA VAL A 143 4.57 10.45 8.86
C VAL A 143 4.12 9.85 7.52
N GLY A 144 2.89 9.33 7.44
CA GLY A 144 2.34 8.81 6.20
C GLY A 144 2.25 9.88 5.10
N LEU A 145 1.79 11.09 5.44
CA LEU A 145 1.73 12.20 4.50
C LEU A 145 3.13 12.57 3.98
N LEU A 146 4.11 12.75 4.87
CA LEU A 146 5.47 13.13 4.51
C LEU A 146 6.14 12.06 3.63
N ALA A 147 5.91 10.78 3.91
CA ALA A 147 6.41 9.69 3.08
C ALA A 147 5.84 9.75 1.65
N THR A 148 4.53 9.98 1.50
CA THR A 148 3.89 10.13 0.19
C THR A 148 4.42 11.36 -0.55
N LEU A 149 4.52 12.51 0.13
CA LEU A 149 5.03 13.75 -0.45
C LEU A 149 6.49 13.59 -0.90
N TYR A 150 7.32 12.91 -0.10
CA TYR A 150 8.70 12.62 -0.46
C TYR A 150 8.78 11.89 -1.81
N ILE A 151 8.04 10.78 -1.95
CA ILE A 151 8.05 9.98 -3.19
C ILE A 151 7.56 10.83 -4.37
N ALA A 152 6.46 11.57 -4.20
CA ALA A 152 5.92 12.43 -5.24
C ALA A 152 6.91 13.54 -5.66
N CYS A 153 7.61 14.15 -4.69
CA CYS A 153 8.65 15.14 -4.98
C CYS A 153 9.83 14.52 -5.75
N GLN A 154 10.27 13.30 -5.41
CA GLN A 154 11.32 12.61 -6.16
C GLN A 154 10.90 12.34 -7.61
N VAL A 155 9.62 12.02 -7.86
CA VAL A 155 9.08 11.89 -9.21
C VAL A 155 9.21 13.20 -9.99
N VAL A 156 8.80 14.32 -9.40
CA VAL A 156 8.88 15.62 -10.06
C VAL A 156 10.33 16.03 -10.32
N LEU A 157 11.20 15.86 -9.32
CA LEU A 157 12.62 16.25 -9.42
C LEU A 157 13.40 15.36 -10.39
N GLY A 158 13.09 14.06 -10.45
CA GLY A 158 13.73 13.14 -11.39
C GLY A 158 13.31 13.31 -12.85
N MET A 159 12.27 14.12 -13.12
CA MET A 159 11.83 14.46 -14.48
C MET A 159 12.45 15.76 -15.02
N LEU A 160 13.15 16.53 -14.17
CA LEU A 160 13.87 17.76 -14.54
C LEU A 160 15.33 17.44 -14.90
#